data_AF-A0A7Y0IJH2-F1
#
_entry.id   AF-A0A7Y0IJH2-F1
#
_cell.length_a   1.000
_cell.length_b   1.000
_cell.length_c   1.000
_cell.angle_alpha   90.00
_cell.angle_beta   90.00
_cell.angle_gamma   90.00
#
_symmetry.space_group_name_H-M   'P 1'
#
loop_
_entity.id
_entity.type
_entity.pdbx_description
1 polymer ?
#
loop_
_entity_poly.entity_id
_entity_poly.type
_entity_poly.pdbx_seq_one_letter_code
_entity_poly.pdbx_strand_id
1 'polypeptide(L)'
;MKEVTIKYKSNKTLEALKELGKYLNFSVADHKAKAKIKKEASINGIPVIIGDGSIDISKLHDVFTGKDLRAEELRNTAWQRKK
;
A
#
# COMPACT_ATOMS: atom_id res chain seq x y z
N MET A 1 -13.11 13.52 3.92
CA MET A 1 -12.42 14.45 3.01
C MET A 1 -13.32 14.64 1.80
N LYS A 2 -13.51 15.87 1.28
CA LYS A 2 -14.36 16.08 0.10
C LYS A 2 -13.51 15.93 -1.15
N GLU A 3 -13.89 15.01 -2.04
CA GLU A 3 -13.18 14.75 -3.29
C GLU A 3 -14.01 15.28 -4.47
N VAL A 4 -13.36 15.91 -5.44
CA VAL A 4 -14.01 16.45 -6.64
C VAL A 4 -13.20 16.02 -7.85
N THR A 5 -13.88 15.43 -8.83
CA THR A 5 -13.27 15.03 -10.11
C THR A 5 -13.45 16.13 -11.14
N ILE A 6 -12.34 16.72 -11.58
CA ILE A 6 -12.33 17.76 -12.62
C ILE A 6 -11.86 17.13 -13.94
N LYS A 7 -12.70 17.17 -14.97
CA LYS A 7 -12.31 16.79 -16.34
C LYS A 7 -11.66 18.00 -17.02
N TYR A 8 -10.46 17.82 -17.57
CA TYR A 8 -9.74 18.86 -18.28
C TYR A 8 -9.21 18.30 -19.62
N LYS A 9 -9.06 19.19 -20.61
CA LYS A 9 -8.56 18.81 -21.95
C LYS A 9 -7.05 18.98 -22.12
N SER A 10 -6.43 19.93 -21.40
CA SER A 10 -5.04 20.31 -21.64
C SER A 10 -4.12 19.93 -20.47
N ASN A 11 -2.90 19.51 -20.79
CA ASN A 11 -1.90 19.21 -19.75
C ASN A 11 -1.47 20.47 -18.98
N LYS A 12 -1.49 21.64 -19.62
CA LYS A 12 -1.22 22.93 -18.96
C LYS A 12 -2.19 23.20 -17.81
N THR A 13 -3.45 22.77 -17.95
CA THR A 13 -4.46 22.90 -16.89
C THR A 13 -4.14 22.05 -15.67
N LEU A 14 -3.59 20.85 -15.86
CA LEU A 14 -3.16 19.98 -14.76
C LEU A 14 -2.03 20.61 -13.95
N GLU A 15 -1.03 21.20 -14.64
CA GLU A 15 0.08 21.87 -13.98
C GLU A 15 -0.40 23.09 -13.16
N ALA A 16 -1.30 23.90 -13.72
CA ALA A 16 -1.92 25.01 -12.97
C ALA A 16 -2.70 24.53 -11.74
N LEU A 17 -3.44 23.42 -11.83
CA LEU A 17 -4.16 22.82 -10.70
C LEU A 17 -3.21 22.34 -9.60
N LYS A 18 -2.08 21.71 -9.96
CA LYS A 18 -1.05 21.30 -8.99
C LYS A 18 -0.43 22.51 -8.30
N GLU A 19 -0.20 23.59 -9.03
CA GLU A 19 0.36 24.82 -8.47
C GLU A 19 -0.61 25.50 -7.49
N LEU A 20 -1.90 25.56 -7.84
CA LEU A 20 -2.95 26.05 -6.93
C LEU A 20 -3.09 25.18 -5.68
N GLY A 21 -2.89 23.86 -5.81
CA GLY A 21 -2.93 22.92 -4.68
C GLY A 21 -1.96 23.29 -3.55
N LYS A 22 -0.82 23.92 -3.88
CA LYS A 22 0.17 24.39 -2.88
C LYS A 22 -0.38 25.45 -1.94
N TYR A 23 -1.30 26.29 -2.43
CA TYR A 23 -1.87 27.41 -1.66
C TYR A 23 -3.21 27.05 -1.01
N LEU A 24 -3.96 26.14 -1.64
CA LEU A 24 -5.34 25.79 -1.24
C LEU A 24 -5.43 24.46 -0.47
N ASN A 25 -4.28 23.90 -0.10
CA ASN A 25 -4.14 22.72 0.74
C ASN A 25 -4.92 21.49 0.22
N PHE A 26 -4.94 21.30 -1.10
CA PHE A 26 -5.46 20.10 -1.75
C PHE A 26 -4.37 19.43 -2.58
N SER A 27 -4.44 18.11 -2.73
CA SER A 27 -3.53 17.33 -3.56
C SER A 27 -4.27 16.72 -4.74
N VAL A 28 -3.58 16.59 -5.87
CA VAL A 28 -4.11 15.91 -7.06
C VAL A 28 -3.63 14.46 -7.00
N ALA A 29 -4.57 13.52 -6.82
CA ALA A 29 -4.27 12.10 -6.85
C ALA A 29 -4.21 11.60 -8.31
N ASP A 30 -3.09 11.02 -8.72
CA ASP A 30 -2.99 10.35 -10.01
C ASP A 30 -3.43 8.89 -9.87
N HIS A 31 -4.69 8.61 -10.19
CA HIS A 31 -5.24 7.26 -10.18
C HIS A 31 -4.58 6.32 -11.21
N LYS A 32 -3.79 6.86 -12.16
CA LYS A 32 -3.05 6.09 -13.17
C LYS A 32 -1.57 5.92 -12.87
N ALA A 33 -1.05 6.53 -11.80
CA ALA A 33 0.27 6.21 -11.29
C ALA A 33 0.24 4.77 -10.76
N LYS A 34 0.36 3.81 -11.68
CA LYS A 34 0.62 2.40 -11.36
C LYS A 34 1.79 2.43 -10.38
N ALA A 35 1.53 2.02 -9.14
CA ALA A 35 2.59 1.62 -8.24
C ALA A 35 3.53 0.74 -9.06
N LYS A 36 4.80 1.16 -9.24
CA LYS A 36 5.81 0.33 -9.89
C LYS A 36 5.70 -1.03 -9.23
N ILE A 37 5.17 -2.03 -9.95
CA ILE A 37 5.01 -3.37 -9.43
C ILE A 37 6.44 -3.83 -9.13
N LYS A 38 6.76 -3.87 -7.85
CA LYS A 38 8.04 -4.33 -7.36
C LYS A 38 8.08 -5.81 -7.67
N LYS A 39 9.07 -6.18 -8.49
CA LYS A 39 9.55 -7.53 -8.79
C LYS A 39 8.61 -8.63 -8.29
N GLU A 40 7.84 -9.19 -9.20
CA GLU A 40 7.09 -10.41 -8.94
C GLU A 40 8.11 -11.53 -8.70
N ALA A 41 8.05 -12.15 -7.53
CA ALA A 41 8.74 -13.40 -7.23
C ALA A 41 7.71 -14.52 -7.12
N SER A 42 8.13 -15.78 -7.16
CA SER A 42 7.28 -16.90 -6.79
C SER A 42 7.92 -17.67 -5.64
N ILE A 43 7.12 -17.95 -4.61
CA ILE A 43 7.50 -18.86 -3.53
C ILE A 43 6.54 -20.04 -3.62
N ASN A 44 7.08 -21.24 -3.86
CA ASN A 44 6.30 -22.48 -4.01
C ASN A 44 5.17 -22.40 -5.07
N GLY A 45 5.43 -21.73 -6.20
CA GLY A 45 4.45 -21.55 -7.27
C GLY A 45 3.39 -20.48 -7.00
N ILE A 46 3.43 -19.82 -5.83
CA ILE A 46 2.54 -18.72 -5.48
C ILE A 46 3.23 -17.40 -5.85
N PRO A 47 2.64 -16.55 -6.71
CA PRO A 47 3.20 -15.24 -7.04
C PRO A 47 3.14 -14.32 -5.81
N VAL A 48 4.25 -13.67 -5.51
CA VAL A 48 4.45 -12.76 -4.40
C VAL A 48 4.99 -11.43 -4.91
N ILE A 49 4.43 -10.34 -4.40
CA ILE A 49 4.91 -8.99 -4.70
C ILE A 49 5.93 -8.62 -3.63
N ILE A 50 7.17 -8.33 -4.03
CA ILE A 50 8.22 -7.96 -3.09
C ILE A 50 7.94 -6.55 -2.54
N GLY A 51 7.80 -6.43 -1.23
CA GLY A 51 7.61 -5.14 -0.55
C GLY A 51 8.82 -4.21 -0.67
N ASP A 52 8.67 -2.95 -0.23
CA ASP A 52 9.84 -2.10 -0.01
C ASP A 52 10.64 -2.60 1.19
N GLY A 53 11.93 -2.89 1.00
CA GLY A 53 12.83 -3.19 2.10
C GLY A 53 13.20 -1.97 2.94
N SER A 54 12.95 -0.74 2.45
CA SER A 54 13.21 0.50 3.19
C SER A 54 12.07 0.92 4.12
N ILE A 55 10.91 0.26 4.04
CA ILE A 55 9.79 0.53 4.95
C ILE A 55 10.07 -0.15 6.28
N ASP A 56 10.15 0.65 7.34
CA ASP A 56 10.23 0.14 8.71
C ASP A 56 8.89 -0.48 9.13
N ILE A 57 8.88 -1.81 9.21
CA ILE A 57 7.73 -2.61 9.64
C ILE A 57 7.80 -2.99 11.13
N SER A 58 8.74 -2.44 11.90
CA SER A 58 8.92 -2.78 13.31
C SER A 58 7.67 -2.48 14.14
N LYS A 59 6.94 -1.40 13.83
CA LYS A 59 5.64 -1.10 14.49
C LYS A 59 4.53 -2.06 14.09
N LEU A 60 4.60 -2.65 12.90
CA LEU A 60 3.66 -3.69 12.47
C LEU A 60 3.92 -4.99 13.22
N HIS A 61 5.17 -5.26 13.60
CA HIS A 61 5.51 -6.41 14.43
C HIS A 61 4.65 -6.41 15.69
N ASP A 62 4.57 -5.30 16.43
CA ASP A 62 3.73 -5.21 17.63
C ASP A 62 2.23 -5.34 17.37
N VAL A 63 1.75 -4.98 16.18
CA VAL A 63 0.33 -5.20 15.80
C VAL A 63 0.06 -6.68 15.54
N PHE A 64 0.99 -7.38 14.90
CA PHE A 64 0.85 -8.79 14.55
C PHE A 64 1.31 -9.75 15.67
N THR A 65 2.16 -9.28 16.59
CA THR A 65 2.76 -10.07 17.68
C THR A 65 2.42 -9.52 19.07
N GLY A 66 1.71 -8.40 19.20
CA GLY A 66 1.34 -7.75 20.47
C GLY A 66 0.39 -8.56 21.37
N LYS A 67 0.18 -9.83 21.05
CA LYS A 67 -0.47 -10.81 21.92
C LYS A 67 0.50 -11.87 22.44
N ASP A 68 1.80 -11.75 22.20
CA ASP A 68 2.82 -12.78 22.48
C ASP A 68 2.46 -14.16 21.89
N LEU A 69 1.72 -14.15 20.78
CA LEU A 69 1.25 -15.35 20.11
C LEU A 69 2.29 -15.79 19.09
N ARG A 70 2.90 -16.95 19.35
CA ARG A 70 3.83 -17.55 18.39
C ARG A 70 3.06 -18.03 17.18
N ALA A 71 3.57 -17.73 15.98
CA ALA A 71 2.95 -18.15 14.72
C ALA A 71 2.75 -19.68 14.64
N GLU A 72 3.62 -20.46 15.30
CA GLU A 72 3.49 -21.91 15.43
C GLU A 72 2.26 -22.33 16.26
N GLU A 73 1.99 -21.63 17.37
CA GLU A 73 0.82 -21.89 18.22
C GLU A 73 -0.48 -21.58 17.48
N LEU A 74 -0.53 -20.50 16.70
CA LEU A 74 -1.70 -20.16 15.87
C LEU A 74 -1.98 -21.20 14.79
N ARG A 75 -0.93 -21.74 14.14
CA ARG A 75 -1.07 -22.79 13.12
C ARG A 75 -1.70 -24.07 13.70
N ASN A 76 -1.32 -24.42 14.93
CA ASN A 76 -1.77 -25.63 15.60
C ASN A 76 -3.16 -25.46 16.25
N THR A 77 -3.42 -24.31 16.87
CA THR A 77 -4.63 -24.09 17.68
C THR A 77 -5.79 -23.48 16.88
N ALA A 78 -5.54 -22.38 16.17
CA ALA A 78 -6.59 -21.61 15.50
C ALA A 78 -6.83 -22.07 14.06
N TRP A 79 -5.77 -22.40 13.32
CA TRP A 79 -5.89 -22.76 11.90
C TRP A 79 -6.09 -24.26 11.67
N GLN A 80 -5.95 -25.07 12.72
CA GLN A 80 -6.16 -26.53 12.72
C GLN A 80 -5.66 -27.21 11.45
N ARG A 81 -4.45 -26.88 11.00
CA ARG A 81 -3.86 -27.55 9.84
C ARG A 81 -3.67 -29.02 10.22
N LYS A 82 -4.55 -29.88 9.72
CA LYS A 82 -4.34 -31.32 9.79
C LYS A 82 -3.05 -31.63 9.03
N LYS A 83 -2.15 -32.33 9.70
CA LYS A 83 -0.90 -32.85 9.11
C LYS A 83 -1.20 -33.75 7.92
#